data_AF-A0A9E1IWX0-F1
#
_entry.id   AF-A0A9E1IWX0-F1
#
_cell.length_a   1.000
_cell.length_b   1.000
_cell.length_c   1.000
_cell.angle_alpha   90.00
_cell.angle_beta   90.00
_cell.angle_gamma   90.00
#
_symmetry.space_group_name_H-M   'P 1'
#
loop_
_entity.id
_entity.type
_entity.pdbx_description
1 polymer ?
#
loop_
_entity_poly.entity_id
_entity_poly.type
_entity_poly.pdbx_seq_one_letter_code
_entity_poly.pdbx_strand_id
1 'polypeptide(L)'
;MFVEVDSNSNTDRSFNMIFRDISSPRELYCIKYPVNGEEQPVQITGWDADTDTSCPAFACKVEESGDGVALLIFGGSGGVRMKPLEDEMQWDTESSNQWGDTHLVYPANCFTVYKDEL
;
A
#
# COMPACT_ATOMS: atom_id res chain seq x y z
N MET A 1 -11.87 -5.06 8.24
CA MET A 1 -10.83 -4.04 8.03
C MET A 1 -11.46 -2.74 7.59
N PHE A 2 -11.21 -1.63 8.28
CA PHE A 2 -11.71 -0.31 7.89
C PHE A 2 -10.54 0.51 7.33
N VAL A 3 -10.66 0.93 6.07
CA VAL A 3 -9.66 1.78 5.41
C VAL A 3 -10.28 3.16 5.27
N GLU A 4 -9.67 4.12 5.95
CA GLU A 4 -10.01 5.53 5.90
C GLU A 4 -8.74 6.32 5.63
N VAL A 5 -8.75 7.04 4.52
CA VAL A 5 -7.65 7.89 4.06
C VAL A 5 -8.22 9.24 3.69
N ASP A 6 -7.69 10.29 4.29
CA ASP A 6 -7.98 11.67 3.90
C ASP A 6 -6.94 12.15 2.88
N SER A 7 -7.33 13.10 2.02
CA SER A 7 -6.37 13.71 1.11
C SER A 7 -5.29 14.46 1.89
N ASN A 8 -4.04 14.29 1.46
CA ASN A 8 -2.85 14.80 2.15
C ASN A 8 -1.69 14.96 1.14
N SER A 9 -0.48 15.17 1.64
CA SER A 9 0.76 15.30 0.86
C SER A 9 1.11 14.04 0.04
N ASN A 10 0.75 12.85 0.52
CA ASN A 10 1.01 11.58 -0.14
C ASN A 10 0.02 11.25 -1.26
N THR A 11 -1.27 11.58 -1.09
CA THR A 11 -2.32 11.33 -2.09
C THR A 11 -3.39 12.41 -2.07
N ASP A 12 -3.84 12.85 -3.25
CA ASP A 12 -4.87 13.88 -3.41
C ASP A 12 -6.30 13.35 -3.26
N ARG A 13 -6.47 12.05 -3.02
CA ARG A 13 -7.77 11.37 -2.92
C ARG A 13 -8.09 11.03 -1.48
N SER A 14 -9.36 11.20 -1.13
CA SER A 14 -9.93 10.57 0.07
C SER A 14 -10.54 9.22 -0.31
N PHE A 15 -10.50 8.27 0.62
CA PHE A 15 -11.11 6.96 0.48
C PHE A 15 -11.64 6.47 1.82
N ASN A 16 -12.85 5.91 1.82
CA ASN A 16 -13.45 5.35 3.03
C ASN A 16 -14.25 4.10 2.64
N MET A 17 -13.82 2.94 3.13
CA MET A 17 -14.50 1.67 2.87
C MET A 17 -14.23 0.65 3.98
N ILE A 18 -15.23 -0.18 4.25
CA ILE A 18 -15.08 -1.37 5.10
C ILE A 18 -14.90 -2.59 4.19
N PHE A 19 -13.79 -3.28 4.36
CA PHE A 19 -13.52 -4.59 3.77
C PHE A 19 -13.74 -5.69 4.81
N ARG A 20 -14.23 -6.84 4.36
CA ARG A 20 -14.31 -8.04 5.18
C ARG A 20 -13.03 -8.83 5.10
N ASP A 21 -12.16 -8.66 6.09
CA ASP A 21 -10.89 -9.38 6.20
C ASP A 21 -11.10 -10.84 6.62
N ILE A 22 -10.34 -11.72 6.00
CA ILE A 22 -10.34 -13.18 6.24
C ILE A 22 -8.95 -13.72 6.58
N SER A 23 -7.95 -12.84 6.69
CA SER A 23 -6.63 -13.16 7.26
C SER A 23 -6.13 -12.02 8.13
N SER A 24 -5.25 -12.33 9.08
CA SER A 24 -4.53 -11.31 9.83
C SER A 24 -3.66 -10.47 8.90
N PRO A 25 -3.56 -9.14 9.09
CA PRO A 25 -2.61 -8.30 8.37
C PRO A 25 -1.16 -8.69 8.67
N ARG A 26 -0.34 -8.68 7.63
CA ARG A 26 1.12 -8.87 7.72
C ARG A 26 1.83 -7.64 7.16
N GLU A 27 2.91 -7.23 7.80
CA GLU A 27 3.70 -6.07 7.36
C GLU A 27 4.34 -6.36 6.00
N LEU A 28 4.13 -5.44 5.06
CA LEU A 28 4.52 -5.58 3.67
C LEU A 28 5.80 -4.79 3.40
N TYR A 29 6.70 -5.35 2.61
CA TYR A 29 7.94 -4.68 2.19
C TYR A 29 7.93 -4.32 0.71
N CYS A 30 7.48 -5.24 -0.15
CA CYS A 30 7.58 -5.08 -1.60
C CYS A 30 6.39 -5.71 -2.33
N ILE A 31 5.99 -5.09 -3.44
CA ILE A 31 4.99 -5.56 -4.39
C ILE A 31 5.49 -5.39 -5.82
N LYS A 32 4.79 -6.01 -6.79
CA LYS A 32 4.91 -5.59 -8.19
C LYS A 32 3.91 -4.47 -8.49
N TYR A 33 4.37 -3.43 -9.16
CA TYR A 33 3.56 -2.28 -9.53
C TYR A 33 3.87 -1.85 -10.98
N PRO A 34 2.88 -1.35 -11.74
CA PRO A 34 3.11 -0.86 -13.09
C PRO A 34 3.84 0.49 -13.07
N VAL A 35 5.14 0.46 -13.32
CA VAL A 35 5.98 1.66 -13.47
C VAL A 35 6.22 1.88 -14.95
N ASN A 36 5.74 2.98 -15.50
CA ASN A 36 5.82 3.29 -16.95
C ASN A 36 5.24 2.17 -17.86
N GLY A 37 4.23 1.46 -17.37
CA GLY A 37 3.57 0.37 -18.10
C GLY A 37 4.26 -1.00 -17.97
N GLU A 38 5.35 -1.11 -17.20
CA GLU A 38 6.02 -2.37 -16.91
C GLU A 38 5.85 -2.78 -15.44
N GLU A 39 5.54 -4.06 -15.21
CA GLU A 39 5.44 -4.63 -13.86
C GLU A 39 6.84 -4.77 -13.24
N GLN A 40 7.15 -3.91 -12.28
CA GLN A 40 8.45 -3.89 -11.61
C GLN A 40 8.28 -4.02 -10.09
N PRO A 41 9.23 -4.64 -9.38
CA PRO A 41 9.20 -4.64 -7.92
C PRO A 41 9.44 -3.23 -7.39
N VAL A 42 8.61 -2.80 -6.44
CA VAL A 42 8.70 -1.51 -5.75
C VAL A 42 8.69 -1.72 -4.25
N GLN A 43 9.41 -0.88 -3.51
CA GLN A 43 9.24 -0.79 -2.06
C GLN A 43 7.88 -0.14 -1.77
N ILE A 44 7.26 -0.52 -0.66
CA ILE A 44 6.01 0.07 -0.20
C ILE A 44 6.05 0.32 1.31
N THR A 45 5.48 1.46 1.72
CA THR A 45 5.29 1.86 3.11
C THR A 45 3.88 2.45 3.26
N GLY A 46 3.38 2.56 4.49
CA GLY A 46 2.24 3.40 4.81
C GLY A 46 2.68 4.86 5.03
N TRP A 47 1.71 5.77 5.00
CA TRP A 47 1.90 7.19 5.33
C TRP A 47 0.93 7.59 6.43
N ASP A 48 1.45 8.25 7.46
CA ASP A 48 0.65 8.83 8.54
C ASP A 48 0.40 10.31 8.22
N ALA A 49 -0.87 10.67 7.97
CA ALA A 49 -1.24 12.01 7.54
C ALA A 49 -1.11 13.07 8.66
N ASP A 50 -1.18 12.65 9.93
CA ASP A 50 -1.12 13.57 11.07
C ASP A 50 0.33 14.01 11.35
N THR A 51 1.26 13.08 11.20
CA THR A 51 2.69 13.30 11.43
C THR A 51 3.48 13.63 10.16
N ASP A 52 2.89 13.39 8.99
CA ASP A 52 3.53 13.49 7.67
C ASP A 52 4.81 12.65 7.58
N THR A 53 4.72 11.39 8.05
CA THR A 53 5.86 10.46 8.06
C THR A 53 5.48 9.06 7.59
N SER A 54 6.49 8.29 7.17
CA SER A 54 6.32 6.89 6.80
C SER A 54 5.98 6.03 8.03
N CYS A 55 4.96 5.20 7.91
CA CYS A 55 4.62 4.14 8.86
C CYS A 55 4.57 2.78 8.15
N PRO A 56 4.44 1.64 8.85
CA PRO A 56 4.32 0.34 8.18
C PRO A 56 3.12 0.27 7.22
N ALA A 57 3.32 -0.39 6.07
CA ALA A 57 2.23 -0.88 5.22
C ALA A 57 1.90 -2.33 5.58
N PHE A 58 0.65 -2.72 5.39
CA PHE A 58 0.17 -4.06 5.67
C PHE A 58 -0.60 -4.62 4.49
N ALA A 59 -0.63 -5.95 4.40
CA ALA A 59 -1.52 -6.66 3.50
C ALA A 59 -2.33 -7.72 4.24
N CYS A 60 -3.62 -7.83 3.94
CA CYS A 60 -4.49 -8.92 4.38
C CYS A 60 -5.41 -9.38 3.25
N LYS A 61 -5.88 -10.62 3.35
CA LYS A 61 -6.89 -11.15 2.43
C LYS A 61 -8.27 -10.64 2.82
N VAL A 62 -9.05 -10.22 1.83
CA VAL A 62 -10.42 -9.72 2.00
C VAL A 62 -11.38 -10.44 1.06
N GLU A 63 -12.65 -10.58 1.46
CA GLU A 63 -13.73 -11.00 0.57
C GLU A 63 -14.07 -9.87 -0.42
N GLU A 64 -14.25 -10.22 -1.69
CA GLU A 64 -14.80 -9.34 -2.73
C GLU A 64 -16.23 -9.79 -3.07
N SER A 65 -17.11 -8.89 -3.53
CA SER A 65 -18.50 -9.25 -3.86
C SER A 65 -18.55 -10.30 -4.98
N GLY A 66 -18.87 -11.55 -4.62
CA GLY A 66 -18.82 -12.72 -5.50
C GLY A 66 -18.23 -13.93 -4.75
N ASP A 67 -17.49 -14.80 -5.46
CA ASP A 67 -16.74 -15.92 -4.89
C ASP A 67 -15.23 -15.60 -4.71
N GLY A 68 -14.87 -14.31 -4.76
CA GLY A 68 -13.49 -13.84 -4.89
C GLY A 68 -12.81 -13.55 -3.55
N VAL A 69 -11.51 -13.84 -3.50
CA VAL A 69 -10.59 -13.33 -2.47
C VAL A 69 -9.62 -12.37 -3.13
N ALA A 70 -9.43 -11.21 -2.54
CA ALA A 70 -8.43 -10.23 -2.95
C ALA A 70 -7.40 -10.02 -1.83
N LEU A 71 -6.24 -9.46 -2.19
CA LEU A 71 -5.25 -8.95 -1.26
C LEU A 71 -5.45 -7.43 -1.15
N LEU A 72 -5.88 -6.97 0.02
CA LEU A 72 -5.94 -5.55 0.34
C LEU A 72 -4.59 -5.12 0.92
N ILE A 73 -4.04 -4.03 0.38
CA ILE A 73 -2.84 -3.38 0.87
C ILE A 73 -3.19 -1.97 1.35
N PHE A 74 -2.78 -1.63 2.56
CA PHE A 74 -3.13 -0.38 3.23
C PHE A 74 -2.01 0.07 4.17
N GLY A 75 -2.02 1.34 4.58
CA GLY A 75 -1.06 1.87 5.55
C GLY A 75 -1.50 3.24 6.06
N GLY A 76 -1.30 3.48 7.37
CA GLY A 76 -1.58 4.74 8.05
C GLY A 76 -2.95 5.38 7.75
N SER A 77 -3.07 6.67 8.06
CA SER A 77 -4.22 7.52 7.71
C SER A 77 -4.03 8.27 6.39
N GLY A 78 -2.80 8.26 5.85
CA GLY A 78 -2.42 8.94 4.61
C GLY A 78 -2.26 8.02 3.40
N GLY A 79 -2.62 6.74 3.54
CA GLY A 79 -2.52 5.73 2.48
C GLY A 79 -1.14 5.10 2.38
N VAL A 80 -0.82 4.54 1.21
CA VAL A 80 0.46 3.89 0.93
C VAL A 80 1.34 4.76 0.06
N ARG A 81 2.66 4.62 0.22
CA ARG A 81 3.68 5.27 -0.60
C ARG A 81 4.63 4.23 -1.16
N MET A 82 5.01 4.41 -2.43
CA MET A 82 5.84 3.49 -3.19
C MET A 82 7.02 4.22 -3.81
N LYS A 83 8.10 3.47 -4.05
CA LYS A 83 9.29 3.90 -4.78
C LYS A 83 9.98 2.71 -5.44
N PRO A 84 10.81 2.89 -6.47
CA PRO A 84 11.57 1.80 -7.09
C PRO A 84 12.34 0.97 -6.05
N LEU A 85 12.46 -0.34 -6.27
CA LEU A 85 13.12 -1.23 -5.30
C LEU A 85 14.56 -0.79 -4.98
N GLU A 86 15.28 -0.27 -5.98
CA GLU A 86 16.67 0.19 -5.85
C GLU A 86 16.81 1.61 -5.27
N ASP A 87 15.70 2.31 -5.00
CA ASP A 87 15.74 3.66 -4.43
C ASP A 87 16.06 3.60 -2.92
N GLU A 88 17.28 4.00 -2.57
CA GLU A 88 17.77 4.10 -1.19
C GLU A 88 17.47 5.46 -0.52
N MET A 89 16.87 6.42 -1.23
CA MET A 89 16.51 7.72 -0.66
C MET A 89 15.43 7.57 0.42
N GLN A 90 15.39 8.52 1.36
CA GLN A 90 14.34 8.55 2.36
C GLN A 90 12.96 8.76 1.70
N TRP A 91 11.91 8.33 2.40
CA TRP A 91 10.55 8.60 1.95
C TRP A 91 10.28 10.09 1.97
N ASP A 92 9.83 10.62 0.84
CA ASP A 92 9.62 12.06 0.63
C ASP A 92 8.44 12.26 -0.31
N THR A 93 7.42 13.00 0.14
CA THR A 93 6.19 13.31 -0.61
C THR A 93 6.45 14.15 -1.85
N GLU A 94 7.50 14.97 -1.82
CA GLU A 94 7.87 15.89 -2.90
C GLU A 94 8.77 15.23 -3.97
N SER A 95 9.23 14.00 -3.74
CA SER A 95 10.07 13.27 -4.70
C SER A 95 9.26 12.81 -5.91
N SER A 96 9.70 13.18 -7.11
CA SER A 96 9.06 12.75 -8.37
C SER A 96 9.26 11.26 -8.70
N ASN A 97 10.16 10.58 -7.99
CA ASN A 97 10.40 9.14 -8.15
C ASN A 97 9.62 8.30 -7.14
N GLN A 98 8.82 8.93 -6.30
CA GLN A 98 7.98 8.29 -5.30
C GLN A 98 6.54 8.73 -5.53
N TRP A 99 5.59 7.87 -5.22
CA TRP A 99 4.17 8.15 -5.45
C TRP A 99 3.31 7.49 -4.38
N GLY A 100 2.16 8.09 -4.11
CA GLY A 100 1.21 7.57 -3.14
C GLY A 100 -0.10 7.12 -3.78
N ASP A 101 -0.81 6.25 -3.08
CA ASP A 101 -2.20 5.91 -3.34
C ASP A 101 -2.92 5.71 -1.99
N THR A 102 -4.23 5.72 -2.01
CA THR A 102 -5.03 5.52 -0.79
C THR A 102 -4.89 4.10 -0.24
N HIS A 103 -5.00 3.12 -1.13
CA HIS A 103 -4.90 1.69 -0.84
C HIS A 103 -4.72 0.97 -2.18
N LEU A 104 -4.35 -0.31 -2.14
CA LEU A 104 -4.29 -1.14 -3.33
C LEU A 104 -5.07 -2.43 -3.13
N VAL A 105 -5.69 -2.92 -4.19
CA VAL A 105 -6.40 -4.21 -4.21
C VAL A 105 -5.82 -5.05 -5.33
N TYR A 106 -5.27 -6.20 -4.97
CA TYR A 106 -4.59 -7.13 -5.87
C TYR A 106 -5.26 -8.50 -5.87
N PRO A 107 -5.02 -9.36 -6.87
CA PRO A 107 -5.35 -10.77 -6.78
C PRO A 107 -4.72 -11.42 -5.54
N ALA A 108 -5.42 -12.32 -4.85
CA ALA A 108 -4.99 -12.90 -3.58
C ALA A 108 -3.60 -13.59 -3.57
N ASN A 109 -3.10 -14.00 -4.75
CA ASN A 109 -1.83 -14.70 -4.92
C ASN A 109 -0.84 -13.87 -5.76
N CYS A 110 -0.93 -12.54 -5.72
CA CYS A 110 0.04 -11.67 -6.37
C CYS A 110 1.43 -11.78 -5.72
N PHE A 111 2.44 -11.28 -6.44
CA PHE A 111 3.78 -11.17 -5.88
C PHE A 111 3.79 -10.15 -4.73
N THR A 112 4.21 -10.61 -3.57
CA THR A 112 4.45 -9.79 -2.38
C THR A 112 5.66 -10.33 -1.63
N VAL A 113 6.40 -9.45 -0.97
CA VAL A 113 7.43 -9.81 0.01
C VAL A 113 7.03 -9.19 1.33
N TYR A 114 6.91 -10.02 2.36
CA TYR A 114 6.57 -9.56 3.69
C TYR A 114 7.83 -9.23 4.49
N LYS A 115 7.69 -8.33 5.46
CA LYS A 115 8.82 -7.81 6.25
C LYS A 115 9.44 -8.86 7.17
N ASP A 116 8.72 -9.94 7.47
CA ASP A 116 9.16 -11.11 8.23
C ASP A 116 9.87 -12.19 7.38
N GLU A 117 10.01 -11.96 6.06
CA GLU A 117 10.68 -12.86 5.10
C GLU A 117 12.06 -12.33 4.64
N LEU A 118 12.47 -11.17 5.16
CA LEU A 118 13.77 -10.54 4.92
C LEU A 118 14.81 -11.00 5.95
#